data_AF-A0A7X7B5W4-F1
#
_entry.id   AF-A0A7X7B5W4-F1
#
_cell.length_a   1.000
_cell.length_b   1.000
_cell.length_c   1.000
_cell.angle_alpha   90.00
_cell.angle_beta   90.00
_cell.angle_gamma   90.00
#
_symmetry.space_group_name_H-M   'P 1'
#
loop_
_entity.id
_entity.type
_entity.pdbx_description
1 polymer ?
#
loop_
_entity_poly.entity_id
_entity_poly.type
_entity_poly.pdbx_seq_one_letter_code
_entity_poly.pdbx_strand_id
1 'polypeptide(L)'
;MPSRAVVFGICIVILTALLVSMVEFFLPVSAKFEMNALCRKTLLKMELEGGITTGMRDELEEALLARGFRNIVIDGTVNAKYGDEISLWVESYYVYDKINNLFSRGETGQRMVYSKKSIARKVIN
;
A
#
# COMPACT_ATOMS: atom_id res chain seq x y z
N MET A 1 -29.37 -15.69 -39.16
CA MET A 1 -28.66 -14.57 -38.50
C MET A 1 -27.71 -15.03 -37.37
N PRO A 2 -26.90 -16.11 -37.52
CA PRO A 2 -26.00 -16.59 -36.45
C PRO A 2 -24.74 -15.74 -36.26
N SER A 3 -24.30 -15.02 -37.30
CA SER A 3 -23.08 -14.19 -37.26
C SER A 3 -23.15 -13.07 -36.22
N ARG A 4 -24.32 -12.46 -36.03
CA ARG A 4 -24.52 -11.39 -35.03
C ARG A 4 -24.40 -11.91 -33.60
N ALA A 5 -24.89 -13.12 -33.34
CA ALA A 5 -24.81 -13.74 -32.01
C ALA A 5 -23.35 -14.10 -31.65
N VAL A 6 -22.59 -14.60 -32.63
CA VAL A 6 -21.16 -14.90 -32.44
C VAL A 6 -20.35 -13.63 -32.15
N VAL A 7 -20.58 -12.55 -32.92
CA VAL A 7 -19.90 -11.26 -32.69
C VAL A 7 -20.24 -10.70 -31.30
N PHE A 8 -21.50 -10.74 -30.89
CA PHE A 8 -21.91 -10.29 -29.55
C PHE A 8 -21.23 -11.10 -28.44
N GLY A 9 -21.16 -12.42 -28.59
CA GLY A 9 -20.48 -13.29 -27.62
C GLY A 9 -19.00 -12.93 -27.46
N ILE A 10 -18.29 -12.73 -28.57
CA ILE A 10 -16.87 -12.34 -28.56
C ILE A 10 -16.69 -10.96 -27.91
N CYS A 11 -17.55 -9.98 -28.23
CA CYS A 11 -17.50 -8.65 -27.62
C CYS A 11 -17.69 -8.70 -26.10
N ILE A 12 -18.61 -9.52 -25.59
CA ILE A 12 -18.83 -9.68 -24.14
C ILE A 12 -17.61 -10.29 -23.46
N VAL A 13 -16.99 -11.31 -24.07
CA VAL A 13 -15.76 -11.93 -23.52
C VAL A 13 -14.61 -10.91 -23.46
N ILE A 14 -14.45 -10.09 -24.49
CA ILE A 14 -13.41 -9.05 -24.51
C ILE A 14 -13.69 -7.97 -23.45
N LEU A 15 -14.94 -7.50 -23.34
CA LEU A 15 -15.34 -6.50 -22.34
C LEU A 15 -15.14 -6.98 -20.91
N THR A 16 -15.50 -8.24 -20.62
CA THR A 16 -15.29 -8.84 -19.30
C THR A 16 -13.80 -9.01 -18.98
N ALA A 17 -12.98 -9.45 -19.94
CA ALA A 17 -11.53 -9.53 -19.78
C ALA A 17 -10.91 -8.14 -19.50
N LEU A 18 -11.36 -7.09 -20.20
CA LEU A 18 -10.92 -5.71 -19.96
C LEU A 18 -11.31 -5.21 -18.56
N LEU A 19 -12.54 -5.49 -18.11
CA LEU A 19 -12.98 -5.11 -16.76
C LEU A 19 -12.16 -5.78 -15.66
N VAL A 20 -11.90 -7.08 -15.78
CA VAL A 20 -11.08 -7.81 -14.81
C VAL A 20 -9.65 -7.24 -14.80
N SER A 21 -9.06 -7.01 -15.97
CA SER A 21 -7.73 -6.41 -16.07
C SER A 21 -7.66 -5.02 -15.43
N MET A 22 -8.73 -4.23 -15.52
CA MET A 22 -8.80 -2.92 -14.90
C MET A 22 -8.80 -3.05 -13.38
N VAL A 23 -9.63 -3.94 -12.82
CA VAL A 23 -9.69 -4.20 -11.36
C VAL A 23 -8.35 -4.68 -10.82
N GLU A 24 -7.65 -5.57 -11.52
CA GLU A 24 -6.34 -6.06 -11.09
C GLU A 24 -5.27 -4.95 -11.05
N PHE A 25 -5.41 -3.93 -11.90
CA PHE A 25 -4.55 -2.75 -11.86
C PHE A 25 -4.81 -1.86 -10.64
N PHE A 26 -6.05 -1.86 -10.12
CA PHE A 26 -6.41 -1.11 -8.92
C PHE A 26 -5.89 -1.76 -7.64
N LEU A 27 -5.63 -3.07 -7.61
CA LEU A 27 -5.11 -3.77 -6.42
C LEU A 27 -3.82 -3.15 -5.85
N PRO A 28 -2.71 -3.01 -6.60
CA PRO A 28 -1.48 -2.43 -6.07
C PRO A 28 -1.64 -0.93 -5.74
N VAL A 29 -2.49 -0.20 -6.47
CA VAL A 29 -2.76 1.22 -6.22
C VAL A 29 -3.49 1.40 -4.90
N SER A 30 -4.51 0.58 -4.65
CA SER A 30 -5.28 0.58 -3.41
C SER A 30 -4.39 0.21 -2.23
N ALA A 31 -3.60 -0.88 -2.34
CA ALA A 31 -2.66 -1.28 -1.31
C ALA A 31 -1.65 -0.15 -0.99
N LYS A 32 -1.11 0.51 -2.03
CA LYS A 32 -0.20 1.64 -1.83
C LYS A 32 -0.86 2.81 -1.11
N PHE A 33 -2.12 3.10 -1.43
CA PHE A 33 -2.88 4.15 -0.76
C PHE A 33 -3.09 3.83 0.74
N GLU A 34 -3.44 2.58 1.05
CA GLU A 34 -3.60 2.12 2.43
C GLU A 34 -2.29 2.16 3.22
N MET A 35 -1.19 1.69 2.62
CA MET A 35 0.15 1.81 3.21
C MET A 35 0.48 3.26 3.55
N ASN A 36 0.23 4.19 2.61
CA ASN A 36 0.48 5.60 2.82
C ASN A 36 -0.39 6.18 3.96
N ALA A 37 -1.64 5.73 4.09
CA ALA A 37 -2.55 6.16 5.15
C ALA A 37 -2.09 5.67 6.54
N LEU A 38 -1.67 4.40 6.64
CA LEU A 38 -1.11 3.81 7.87
C LEU A 38 0.19 4.50 8.29
N CYS A 39 1.12 4.69 7.34
CA CYS A 39 2.37 5.38 7.60
C CYS A 39 2.12 6.85 8.01
N ARG A 40 1.17 7.53 7.37
CA ARG A 40 0.80 8.91 7.74
C ARG A 40 0.20 8.99 9.15
N LYS A 41 -0.67 8.05 9.51
CA LYS A 41 -1.24 7.98 10.87
C LYS A 41 -0.13 7.79 11.91
N THR A 42 0.82 6.92 11.62
CA THR A 42 1.97 6.66 12.50
C THR A 42 2.88 7.88 12.60
N LEU A 43 3.18 8.53 11.47
CA LEU A 43 3.96 9.76 11.44
C LEU A 43 3.31 10.89 12.28
N LEU A 44 1.98 11.03 12.25
CA LEU A 44 1.27 11.97 13.11
C LEU A 44 1.39 11.62 14.60
N LYS A 45 1.33 10.33 14.97
CA LYS A 45 1.59 9.90 16.34
C LYS A 45 3.04 10.22 16.75
N MET A 46 4.01 9.98 15.86
CA MET A 46 5.42 10.31 16.08
C MET A 46 5.65 11.81 16.27
N GLU A 47 4.92 12.67 15.56
CA GLU A 47 4.99 14.12 15.74
C GLU A 47 4.54 14.56 17.15
N LEU A 48 3.57 13.87 17.74
CA LEU A 48 3.04 14.16 19.08
C LEU A 48 3.95 13.65 20.19
N GLU A 49 4.45 12.43 20.04
CA GLU A 49 5.28 11.76 21.05
C GLU A 49 6.77 12.09 20.94
N GLY A 50 7.19 12.75 19.85
CA GLY A 50 8.58 13.16 19.62
C GLY A 50 9.46 12.04 19.06
N GLY A 51 8.89 11.00 18.44
CA GLY A 51 9.66 9.90 17.84
C GLY A 51 8.85 8.63 17.66
N ILE A 52 9.47 7.61 17.07
CA ILE A 52 8.89 6.27 16.95
C ILE A 52 9.13 5.47 18.24
N THR A 53 8.04 5.10 18.90
CA THR A 53 8.09 4.17 20.03
C THR A 53 8.00 2.73 19.53
N THR A 54 8.44 1.77 20.35
CA THR A 54 8.35 0.34 20.01
C THR A 54 6.90 -0.08 19.76
N GLY A 55 5.95 0.40 20.59
CA GLY A 55 4.52 0.11 20.40
C GLY A 55 3.97 0.63 19.06
N MET A 56 4.37 1.82 18.61
CA MET A 56 3.96 2.33 17.29
C MET A 56 4.52 1.49 16.13
N ARG A 57 5.75 1.01 16.29
CA ARG A 57 6.40 0.15 15.29
C ARG A 57 5.66 -1.18 15.17
N ASP A 58 5.36 -1.81 16.30
CA ASP A 58 4.65 -3.09 16.35
C ASP A 58 3.22 -2.95 15.80
N GLU A 59 2.49 -1.87 16.17
CA GLU A 59 1.17 -1.56 15.61
C GLU A 59 1.21 -1.37 14.08
N LEU A 60 2.23 -0.67 13.57
CA LEU A 60 2.40 -0.43 12.14
C LEU A 60 2.74 -1.72 11.39
N GLU A 61 3.62 -2.53 11.96
CA GLU A 61 4.01 -3.82 11.38
C GLU A 61 2.82 -4.79 11.33
N GLU A 62 2.07 -4.94 12.42
CA GLU A 62 0.86 -5.78 12.46
C GLU A 62 -0.19 -5.29 11.46
N ALA A 63 -0.41 -3.97 11.38
CA ALA A 63 -1.35 -3.40 10.43
C ALA A 63 -0.94 -3.63 8.97
N LEU A 64 0.35 -3.62 8.65
CA LEU A 64 0.87 -3.92 7.32
C LEU A 64 0.78 -5.42 7.00
N LEU A 65 1.13 -6.29 7.95
CA LEU A 65 1.00 -7.74 7.80
C LEU A 65 -0.46 -8.14 7.56
N ALA A 66 -1.40 -7.58 8.31
CA ALA A 66 -2.83 -7.82 8.16
C ALA A 66 -3.38 -7.42 6.77
N ARG A 67 -2.68 -6.55 6.05
CA ARG A 67 -3.03 -6.09 4.69
C ARG A 67 -2.30 -6.84 3.57
N GLY A 68 -1.52 -7.87 3.92
CA GLY A 68 -0.83 -8.71 2.94
C GLY A 68 0.55 -8.20 2.51
N PHE A 69 1.11 -7.20 3.20
CA PHE A 69 2.50 -6.82 3.01
C PHE A 69 3.44 -7.83 3.68
N ARG A 70 4.59 -8.08 3.04
CA ARG A 70 5.65 -8.97 3.52
C ARG A 70 6.99 -8.23 3.52
N ASN A 71 8.01 -8.78 4.19
CA ASN A 71 9.36 -8.20 4.27
C ASN A 71 9.34 -6.71 4.63
N ILE A 72 8.67 -6.40 5.74
CA ILE A 72 8.47 -5.03 6.19
C ILE A 72 9.74 -4.56 6.90
N VAL A 73 10.28 -3.42 6.48
CA VAL A 73 11.40 -2.75 7.13
C VAL A 73 10.92 -1.35 7.51
N ILE A 74 10.91 -1.05 8.81
CA ILE A 74 10.51 0.24 9.36
C ILE A 74 11.76 0.90 9.95
N ASP A 75 12.10 2.07 9.43
CA ASP A 75 13.12 2.96 9.95
C ASP A 75 12.48 4.31 10.27
N GLY A 76 12.75 4.84 11.47
CA GLY A 76 12.17 6.09 11.91
C GLY A 76 12.99 6.70 13.04
N THR A 77 12.89 8.03 13.17
CA THR A 77 13.60 8.76 14.20
C THR A 77 13.08 8.35 15.59
N VAL A 78 13.94 7.79 16.44
CA VAL A 78 13.56 7.24 17.77
C VAL A 78 13.29 8.33 18.80
N ASN A 79 14.07 9.42 18.78
CA ASN A 79 13.93 10.52 19.73
C ASN A 79 14.33 11.84 19.08
N ALA A 80 13.36 12.73 18.90
CA ALA A 80 13.50 14.05 18.30
C ALA A 80 12.91 15.09 19.26
N LYS A 81 13.63 16.19 19.51
CA LYS A 81 13.08 17.27 20.33
C LYS A 81 12.01 18.02 19.54
N TYR A 82 11.10 18.69 20.24
CA TYR A 82 10.11 19.55 19.58
C TYR A 82 10.80 20.60 18.71
N GLY A 83 10.44 20.66 17.42
CA GLY A 83 11.11 21.47 16.40
C GLY A 83 12.14 20.73 15.54
N ASP A 84 12.54 19.51 15.90
CA ASP A 84 13.48 18.71 15.09
C ASP A 84 12.77 17.98 13.94
N GLU A 85 13.55 17.65 12.90
CA GLU A 85 13.08 16.87 11.74
C GLU A 85 12.89 15.39 12.14
N ILE A 86 11.66 14.89 11.98
CA ILE A 86 11.29 13.50 12.15
C ILE A 86 11.18 12.86 10.76
N SER A 87 11.81 11.70 10.58
CA SER A 87 11.68 10.91 9.35
C SER A 87 11.03 9.57 9.63
N LEU A 88 10.19 9.12 8.70
CA LEU A 88 9.63 7.78 8.67
C LEU A 88 9.88 7.19 7.28
N TRP A 89 10.60 6.08 7.25
CA TRP A 89 10.88 5.28 6.09
C TRP A 89 10.35 3.87 6.30
N VAL A 90 9.49 3.42 5.39
CA VAL A 90 8.88 2.09 5.46
C VAL A 90 9.02 1.45 4.10
N GLU A 91 9.70 0.32 4.06
CA GLU A 91 9.78 -0.53 2.89
C GLU A 91 8.99 -1.81 3.14
N SER A 92 8.23 -2.24 2.14
CA SER A 92 7.48 -3.48 2.19
C SER A 92 7.33 -4.09 0.80
N TYR A 93 7.04 -5.38 0.76
CA TYR A 93 6.82 -6.13 -0.47
C TYR A 93 5.35 -6.58 -0.51
N TYR A 94 4.60 -6.08 -1.48
CA TYR A 94 3.20 -6.42 -1.67
C TYR A 94 3.08 -7.51 -2.74
N VAL A 95 2.46 -8.62 -2.38
CA VAL A 95 2.29 -9.79 -3.25
C VAL A 95 0.83 -9.88 -3.64
N TYR A 96 0.54 -9.92 -4.94
CA TYR A 96 -0.82 -10.04 -5.45
C TYR A 96 -0.88 -10.91 -6.71
N ASP A 97 -2.03 -11.54 -6.90
CA ASP A 97 -2.30 -12.32 -8.10
C ASP A 97 -2.74 -11.41 -9.24
N LYS A 98 -2.10 -11.59 -10.40
CA LYS A 98 -2.47 -10.91 -11.64
C LYS A 98 -2.66 -11.94 -12.75
N ILE A 99 -3.62 -11.70 -13.64
CA ILE A 99 -3.76 -12.45 -14.88
C ILE A 99 -2.55 -12.15 -15.77
N ASN A 100 -1.74 -13.16 -16.06
CA ASN A 100 -0.62 -13.07 -16.98
C ASN A 100 -1.04 -13.40 -18.42
N ASN A 101 -2.06 -14.25 -18.60
CA ASN A 101 -2.65 -14.58 -19.89
C ASN A 101 -4.14 -14.95 -19.71
N LEU A 102 -4.94 -14.99 -20.78
CA LEU A 102 -6.40 -15.27 -20.75
C LEU A 102 -6.83 -16.48 -19.89
N PHE A 103 -5.93 -17.43 -19.63
CA PHE A 103 -6.18 -18.64 -18.85
C PHE A 103 -5.17 -18.89 -17.70
N SER A 104 -4.26 -17.96 -17.41
CA SER A 104 -3.27 -18.14 -16.34
C SER A 104 -3.15 -16.93 -15.43
N ARG A 105 -3.17 -17.19 -14.11
CA ARG A 105 -2.86 -16.21 -13.07
C ARG A 105 -1.44 -16.48 -12.57
N GLY A 106 -0.70 -15.41 -12.29
CA GLY A 106 0.63 -15.47 -11.71
C GLY A 106 0.75 -14.52 -10.52
N GLU A 107 1.51 -14.94 -9.54
CA GLU A 107 1.85 -14.13 -8.38
C GLU A 107 2.87 -13.05 -8.82
N THR A 108 2.52 -11.78 -8.63
CA THR A 108 3.42 -10.65 -8.87
C THR A 108 3.69 -9.93 -7.56
N GLY A 109 4.97 -9.79 -7.24
CA GLY A 109 5.41 -9.02 -6.09
C GLY A 109 5.91 -7.64 -6.49
N GLN A 110 5.45 -6.60 -5.80
CA GLN A 110 5.87 -5.23 -6.00
C GLN A 110 6.46 -4.64 -4.72
N ARG A 111 7.68 -4.11 -4.83
CA ARG A 111 8.32 -3.33 -3.76
C ARG A 111 7.62 -1.99 -3.61
N MET A 112 7.14 -1.70 -2.40
CA MET A 112 6.49 -0.45 -2.04
C MET A 112 7.30 0.27 -0.96
N VAL A 113 7.70 1.52 -1.26
CA VAL A 113 8.49 2.35 -0.36
C VAL A 113 7.72 3.61 0.02
N TYR A 114 7.60 3.86 1.31
CA TYR A 114 7.13 5.12 1.88
C TYR A 114 8.32 5.84 2.50
N SER A 115 8.54 7.10 2.13
CA SER A 115 9.58 7.93 2.72
C SER A 115 9.03 9.33 2.86
N LYS A 116 8.84 9.78 4.11
CA LYS A 116 8.47 11.16 4.39
C LYS A 116 9.25 11.70 5.58
N LYS A 117 9.50 13.00 5.50
CA LYS A 117 10.05 13.81 6.58
C LYS A 117 9.00 14.82 7.03
N SER A 118 8.98 15.11 8.31
CA SER A 118 8.12 16.10 8.95
C SER A 118 8.84 16.74 10.13
N ILE A 119 8.18 17.65 10.84
CA ILE A 119 8.75 18.38 11.98
C ILE A 119 7.98 17.95 13.24
N ALA A 120 8.71 17.66 14.32
CA ALA A 120 8.13 17.39 15.63
C ALA A 120 7.36 18.61 16.13
N ARG A 121 6.05 18.48 16.36
CA ARG A 121 5.20 19.60 16.79
C ARG A 121 4.70 19.37 18.22
N LYS A 122 4.92 20.37 19.08
CA LYS A 122 4.22 20.43 20.36
C LYS A 122 2.82 21.00 20.11
N VAL A 123 1.79 20.17 20.24
CA VAL A 123 0.40 20.66 20.26
C VAL A 123 0.16 21.26 21.63
N ILE A 124 0.15 22.59 21.71
CA ILE A 124 -0.21 23.32 22.92
C ILE A 124 -1.74 23.37 22.93
N ASN A 125 -2.36 22.70 23.91
CA ASN A 125 -3.81 22.71 24.12
C ASN A 125 -4.20 23.86 25.05
#